data_AF-A0A4U1WMC9-F1
#
_entry.id   AF-A0A4U1WMC9-F1
#
_cell.length_a   1.000
_cell.length_b   1.000
_cell.length_c   1.000
_cell.angle_alpha   90.00
_cell.angle_beta   90.00
_cell.angle_gamma   90.00
#
_symmetry.space_group_name_H-M   'P 1'
#
loop_
_entity.id
_entity.type
_entity.pdbx_description
1 polymer ?
#
loop_
_entity_poly.entity_id
_entity_poly.type
_entity_poly.pdbx_seq_one_letter_code
_entity_poly.pdbx_strand_id
1 'polypeptide(L)'
;MSNVDVLLKQAVDASLQQTAASKQLSDDVKGKIGQINATVAAKVKQLDAWKESATADKMKGVARYKHIIDLTGISSDYFFPVWWNMPSNEHGGAEIDITRGYSRDRHLSPFGEGVTHLAGLLLQMEGSSVGWGGGARYLQIKRISQTYRETVRKIGHRMSCIARPIDGSKPLYSGAKSGDVVTSSSHSGCYLRGGLTYIVMMNWDSDIHFSREIGEVEIVRYSKSTFEIKWMAKAYAIDDPFLGERYTESRNAHQYTNKQLFESKS
;
A
#
# COMPACT_ATOMS: atom_id res chain seq x y z
N MET A 1 -63.70 53.69 39.52
CA MET A 1 -62.77 53.45 38.40
C MET A 1 -63.58 53.45 37.12
N SER A 2 -63.14 54.17 36.10
CA SER A 2 -63.77 54.12 34.77
C SER A 2 -63.44 52.79 34.07
N ASN A 3 -64.25 52.36 33.10
CA ASN A 3 -63.94 51.15 32.29
C ASN A 3 -62.57 51.24 31.61
N VAL A 4 -62.11 52.45 31.31
CA VAL A 4 -60.79 52.71 30.71
C VAL A 4 -59.68 52.36 31.69
N ASP A 5 -59.82 52.69 32.98
CA ASP A 5 -58.82 52.39 34.01
C ASP A 5 -58.65 50.88 34.23
N VAL A 6 -59.75 50.12 34.13
CA VAL A 6 -59.74 48.66 34.28
C VAL A 6 -59.01 48.00 33.12
N LEU A 7 -59.33 48.40 31.88
CA LEU A 7 -58.66 47.90 30.68
C LEU A 7 -57.18 48.26 30.64
N LEU A 8 -56.83 49.48 31.06
CA LEU A 8 -55.43 49.93 31.12
C LEU A 8 -54.64 49.10 32.14
N LYS A 9 -55.22 48.82 33.31
CA LYS A 9 -54.59 47.97 34.32
C LYS A 9 -54.38 46.55 33.83
N GLN A 10 -55.38 45.95 33.18
CA GLN A 10 -55.26 44.61 32.59
C GLN A 10 -54.16 44.54 31.52
N ALA A 11 -54.04 45.57 30.67
CA ALA A 11 -53.00 45.63 29.65
C ALA A 11 -51.59 45.76 30.27
N VAL A 12 -51.43 46.57 31.32
CA VAL A 12 -50.17 46.71 32.06
C VAL A 12 -49.79 45.38 32.74
N ASP A 13 -50.73 44.73 33.40
CA ASP A 13 -50.50 43.44 34.07
C ASP A 13 -50.10 42.35 33.06
N ALA A 14 -50.75 42.30 31.89
CA ALA A 14 -50.39 41.39 30.81
C ALA A 14 -48.99 41.67 30.24
N SER A 15 -48.62 42.94 30.07
CA SER A 15 -47.28 43.33 29.59
C SER A 15 -46.18 42.96 30.59
N LEU A 16 -46.43 43.14 31.89
CA LEU A 16 -45.51 42.73 32.96
C LEU A 16 -45.34 41.21 32.99
N GLN A 17 -46.44 40.45 32.88
CA GLN A 17 -46.39 38.98 32.80
C GLN A 17 -45.61 38.50 31.56
N GLN A 18 -45.84 39.11 30.39
CA GLN A 18 -45.11 38.78 29.16
C GLN A 18 -43.61 39.06 29.30
N THR A 19 -43.24 40.17 29.94
CA THR A 19 -41.84 40.53 30.19
C THR A 19 -41.17 39.53 31.12
N ALA A 20 -41.85 39.12 32.20
CA ALA A 20 -41.36 38.09 33.11
C ALA A 20 -41.18 36.73 32.42
N ALA A 21 -42.15 36.31 31.61
CA ALA A 21 -42.06 35.06 30.83
C ALA A 21 -40.91 35.11 29.80
N SER A 22 -40.71 36.25 29.14
CA SER A 22 -39.61 36.44 28.17
C SER A 22 -38.23 36.39 28.84
N LYS A 23 -38.13 36.94 30.06
CA LYS A 23 -36.92 36.86 30.87
C LYS A 23 -36.63 35.42 31.29
N GLN A 24 -37.64 34.71 31.79
CA GLN A 24 -37.52 33.30 32.18
C GLN A 24 -37.07 32.43 30.99
N LEU A 25 -37.69 32.61 29.81
CA LEU A 25 -37.29 31.88 28.61
C LEU A 25 -35.85 32.19 28.19
N SER A 26 -35.42 33.45 28.30
CA SER A 26 -34.03 33.84 27.99
C SER A 26 -33.03 33.20 28.94
N ASP A 27 -33.36 33.12 30.23
CA ASP A 27 -32.50 32.49 31.23
C ASP A 27 -32.45 30.96 31.04
N ASP A 28 -33.58 30.33 30.72
CA ASP A 28 -33.65 28.91 30.37
C ASP A 28 -32.84 28.59 29.11
N VAL A 29 -32.92 29.43 28.07
CA VAL A 29 -32.13 29.28 26.83
C VAL A 29 -30.64 29.41 27.12
N LYS A 30 -30.22 30.39 27.91
CA LYS A 30 -28.81 30.53 28.34
C LYS A 30 -28.34 29.30 29.10
N GLY A 31 -29.16 28.77 30.02
CA GLY A 31 -28.87 27.55 30.76
C GLY A 31 -28.67 26.34 29.85
N LYS A 32 -29.58 26.13 28.88
CA LYS A 32 -29.48 25.03 27.91
C LYS A 32 -28.26 25.19 26.99
N ILE A 33 -27.95 26.40 26.53
CA ILE A 33 -26.73 26.65 25.74
C ILE A 33 -25.48 26.28 26.56
N GLY A 34 -25.44 26.64 27.84
CA GLY A 34 -24.35 26.24 28.74
C GLY A 34 -24.19 24.72 28.84
N GLN A 35 -25.29 23.99 29.03
CA GLN A 35 -25.28 22.52 29.08
C GLN A 35 -24.85 21.87 27.76
N ILE A 36 -25.30 22.41 26.63
CA ILE A 36 -24.89 21.94 25.29
C ILE A 36 -23.40 22.15 25.11
N ASN A 37 -22.89 23.35 25.43
CA ASN A 37 -21.47 23.67 25.29
C ASN A 37 -20.61 22.75 26.15
N ALA A 38 -20.99 22.51 27.41
CA ALA A 38 -20.28 21.58 28.30
C ALA A 38 -20.29 20.15 27.75
N THR A 39 -21.44 19.69 27.23
CA THR A 39 -21.57 18.35 26.63
C THR A 39 -20.70 18.21 25.38
N VAL A 40 -20.72 19.20 24.49
CA VAL A 40 -19.89 19.23 23.28
C VAL A 40 -18.41 19.21 23.64
N ALA A 41 -17.96 20.04 24.58
CA ALA A 41 -16.56 20.06 25.02
C ALA A 41 -16.13 18.69 25.59
N ALA A 42 -16.97 18.07 26.43
CA ALA A 42 -16.70 16.74 26.97
C ALA A 42 -16.61 15.67 25.87
N LYS A 43 -17.50 15.72 24.87
CA LYS A 43 -17.50 14.78 23.74
C LYS A 43 -16.32 14.98 22.80
N VAL A 44 -15.91 16.22 22.55
CA VAL A 44 -14.69 16.54 21.80
C VAL A 44 -13.47 15.94 22.51
N LYS A 45 -13.33 16.17 23.83
CA LYS A 45 -12.23 15.58 24.61
C LYS A 45 -12.23 14.05 24.59
N GLN A 46 -13.41 13.42 24.68
CA GLN A 46 -13.53 11.96 24.55
C GLN A 46 -13.10 11.46 23.16
N LEU A 47 -13.48 12.19 22.10
CA LEU A 47 -13.11 11.86 20.73
C LEU A 47 -11.61 12.00 20.50
N ASP A 48 -10.99 13.07 20.99
CA ASP A 48 -9.55 13.29 20.83
C ASP A 48 -8.74 12.25 21.59
N ALA A 49 -9.12 11.93 22.83
CA ALA A 49 -8.52 10.83 23.58
C ALA A 49 -8.71 9.47 22.88
N TRP A 50 -9.88 9.23 22.28
CA TRP A 50 -10.10 8.03 21.49
C TRP A 50 -9.17 7.98 20.27
N LYS A 51 -9.05 9.07 19.49
CA LYS A 51 -8.17 9.14 18.32
C LYS A 51 -6.71 8.90 18.67
N GLU A 52 -6.23 9.44 19.79
CA GLU A 52 -4.85 9.22 20.26
C GLU A 52 -4.61 7.78 20.71
N SER A 53 -5.63 7.15 21.29
CA SER A 53 -5.55 5.77 21.79
C SER A 53 -5.92 4.70 20.77
N ALA A 54 -6.42 5.11 19.60
CA ALA A 54 -6.95 4.27 18.54
C ALA A 54 -5.80 3.64 17.73
N THR A 55 -5.48 2.39 18.07
CA THR A 55 -4.47 1.58 17.40
C THR A 55 -5.15 0.41 16.65
N ALA A 56 -4.49 -0.10 15.60
CA ALA A 56 -5.08 -1.12 14.72
C ALA A 56 -5.47 -2.42 15.47
N ASP A 57 -4.71 -2.77 16.52
CA ASP A 57 -4.98 -3.89 17.44
C ASP A 57 -6.31 -3.73 18.21
N LYS A 58 -6.66 -2.51 18.63
CA LYS A 58 -7.95 -2.23 19.29
C LYS A 58 -9.14 -2.26 18.33
N MET A 59 -8.88 -2.12 17.02
CA MET A 59 -9.91 -2.14 15.98
C MET A 59 -10.14 -3.52 15.36
N LYS A 60 -9.40 -4.57 15.80
CA LYS A 60 -9.38 -5.90 15.14
C LYS A 60 -9.12 -5.79 13.63
N GLY A 61 -8.45 -4.73 13.19
CA GLY A 61 -8.13 -4.48 11.79
C GLY A 61 -6.74 -4.98 11.46
N VAL A 62 -6.53 -5.38 10.20
CA VAL A 62 -5.19 -5.62 9.68
C VAL A 62 -4.64 -4.29 9.17
N ALA A 63 -3.48 -3.86 9.67
CA ALA A 63 -2.82 -2.65 9.21
C ALA A 63 -2.53 -2.74 7.71
N ARG A 64 -2.61 -1.61 7.00
CA ARG A 64 -2.31 -1.54 5.56
C ARG A 64 -1.37 -0.37 5.28
N TYR A 65 -0.15 -0.68 4.87
CA TYR A 65 0.91 0.27 4.56
C TYR A 65 0.92 0.52 3.06
N LYS A 66 0.84 1.80 2.66
CA LYS A 66 0.75 2.21 1.26
C LYS A 66 2.08 2.79 0.81
N HIS A 67 2.62 2.26 -0.28
CA HIS A 67 3.79 2.77 -0.97
C HIS A 67 3.43 3.18 -2.40
N ILE A 68 4.15 4.16 -2.93
CA ILE A 68 4.03 4.59 -4.32
C ILE A 68 5.37 4.32 -4.99
N ILE A 69 5.35 3.53 -6.05
CA ILE A 69 6.50 3.34 -6.93
C ILE A 69 6.26 4.22 -8.14
N ASP A 70 7.05 5.28 -8.28
CA ASP A 70 6.96 6.21 -9.40
C ASP A 70 8.06 5.94 -10.43
N LEU A 71 7.69 5.28 -11.52
CA LEU A 71 8.51 5.09 -12.71
C LEU A 71 8.04 5.97 -13.86
N THR A 72 7.32 7.08 -13.62
CA THR A 72 6.95 8.02 -14.69
C THR A 72 8.16 8.83 -15.16
N GLY A 73 8.12 9.37 -16.38
CA GLY A 73 9.22 10.18 -16.93
C GLY A 73 10.49 9.40 -17.32
N ILE A 74 10.48 8.07 -17.24
CA ILE A 74 11.50 7.17 -17.79
C ILE A 74 10.87 6.26 -18.85
N SER A 75 11.71 5.60 -19.66
CA SER A 75 11.24 4.81 -20.81
C SER A 75 10.26 3.71 -20.43
N SER A 76 9.19 3.59 -21.21
CA SER A 76 8.20 2.53 -21.09
C SER A 76 8.56 1.26 -21.86
N ASP A 77 9.73 1.22 -22.48
CA ASP A 77 10.30 0.05 -23.15
C ASP A 77 11.21 -0.78 -22.24
N TYR A 78 11.31 -0.38 -20.97
CA TYR A 78 12.12 -1.06 -19.97
C TYR A 78 11.29 -1.53 -18.77
N PHE A 79 11.78 -2.59 -18.14
CA PHE A 79 11.32 -3.11 -16.87
C PHE A 79 12.38 -2.83 -15.80
N PHE A 80 11.97 -2.15 -14.73
CA PHE A 80 12.82 -1.64 -13.66
C PHE A 80 12.70 -2.49 -12.40
N PRO A 81 13.81 -2.70 -11.67
CA PRO A 81 13.82 -3.56 -10.51
C PRO A 81 13.06 -2.95 -9.32
N VAL A 82 12.28 -3.79 -8.66
CA VAL A 82 11.57 -3.51 -7.40
C VAL A 82 11.83 -4.65 -6.43
N TRP A 83 12.18 -4.33 -5.18
CA TRP A 83 12.52 -5.32 -4.17
C TRP A 83 12.08 -4.94 -2.78
N TRP A 84 11.84 -5.97 -1.96
CA TRP A 84 11.34 -5.83 -0.60
C TRP A 84 11.79 -7.01 0.26
N ASN A 85 11.65 -6.85 1.57
CA ASN A 85 11.89 -7.91 2.54
C ASN A 85 10.55 -8.42 3.08
N MET A 86 10.35 -9.73 3.05
CA MET A 86 9.18 -10.38 3.63
C MET A 86 9.43 -10.66 5.12
N PRO A 87 8.46 -10.42 6.01
CA PRO A 87 8.61 -10.66 7.44
C PRO A 87 8.73 -12.16 7.71
N SER A 88 9.18 -12.55 8.91
CA SER A 88 9.25 -13.96 9.28
C SER A 88 7.86 -14.64 9.24
N ASN A 89 7.83 -15.97 9.23
CA ASN A 89 6.57 -16.72 9.27
C ASN A 89 5.76 -16.49 10.57
N GLU A 90 6.40 -16.01 11.64
CA GLU A 90 5.75 -15.63 12.89
C GLU A 90 4.83 -14.41 12.74
N HIS A 91 4.95 -13.67 11.63
CA HIS A 91 3.99 -12.63 11.28
C HIS A 91 2.57 -13.17 11.03
N GLY A 92 2.40 -14.47 10.76
CA GLY A 92 1.09 -15.11 10.60
C GLY A 92 0.42 -14.89 9.24
N GLY A 93 1.09 -14.24 8.29
CA GLY A 93 0.66 -14.08 6.90
C GLY A 93 1.01 -12.71 6.34
N ALA A 94 1.93 -12.65 5.36
CA ALA A 94 2.33 -11.40 4.72
C ALA A 94 1.70 -11.29 3.33
N GLU A 95 0.92 -10.23 3.10
CA GLU A 95 0.21 -9.94 1.86
C GLU A 95 0.73 -8.65 1.21
N ILE A 96 1.10 -8.73 -0.07
CA ILE A 96 1.55 -7.60 -0.87
C ILE A 96 0.75 -7.51 -2.16
N ASP A 97 0.10 -6.37 -2.37
CA ASP A 97 -0.69 -6.07 -3.56
C ASP A 97 -0.02 -4.95 -4.36
N ILE A 98 0.38 -5.21 -5.61
CA ILE A 98 0.88 -4.18 -6.55
C ILE A 98 -0.20 -3.91 -7.58
N THR A 99 -0.67 -2.66 -7.65
CA THR A 99 -1.85 -2.31 -8.45
C THR A 99 -1.68 -1.01 -9.22
N ARG A 100 -2.35 -0.92 -10.37
CA ARG A 100 -2.64 0.35 -11.04
C ARG A 100 -3.85 0.25 -11.96
N GLY A 101 -4.61 1.34 -12.05
CA GLY A 101 -5.69 1.50 -13.02
C GLY A 101 -5.13 1.79 -14.41
N TYR A 102 -5.80 1.30 -15.45
CA TYR A 102 -5.28 1.33 -16.83
C TYR A 102 -5.06 2.73 -17.41
N SER A 103 -5.78 3.74 -16.92
CA SER A 103 -5.73 5.13 -17.41
C SER A 103 -4.89 6.05 -16.54
N ARG A 104 -4.32 5.52 -15.45
CA ARG A 104 -3.40 6.26 -14.58
C ARG A 104 -2.20 6.72 -15.40
N ASP A 105 -1.78 7.97 -15.19
CA ASP A 105 -0.66 8.62 -15.88
C ASP A 105 -0.92 8.99 -17.36
N ARG A 106 -2.17 8.93 -17.83
CA ARG A 106 -2.50 9.28 -19.24
C ARG A 106 -2.12 10.70 -19.64
N HIS A 107 -2.07 11.61 -18.68
CA HIS A 107 -1.72 13.02 -18.88
C HIS A 107 -0.21 13.21 -19.12
N LEU A 108 0.59 12.17 -18.91
CA LEU A 108 2.04 12.15 -19.15
C LEU A 108 2.41 11.47 -20.47
N SER A 109 1.42 10.99 -21.23
CA SER A 109 1.61 10.34 -22.53
C SER A 109 2.73 9.28 -22.58
N PRO A 110 2.82 8.33 -21.62
CA PRO A 110 3.97 7.41 -21.50
C PRO A 110 4.10 6.41 -22.65
N PHE A 111 3.06 6.30 -23.48
CA PHE A 111 3.00 5.48 -24.69
C PHE A 111 2.72 6.32 -25.95
N GLY A 112 2.98 7.63 -25.89
CA GLY A 112 2.68 8.58 -26.95
C GLY A 112 1.33 9.28 -26.81
N GLU A 113 1.21 10.40 -27.52
CA GLU A 113 0.01 11.24 -27.53
C GLU A 113 -1.23 10.47 -28.01
N GLY A 114 -2.38 10.78 -27.40
CA GLY A 114 -3.67 10.17 -27.77
C GLY A 114 -3.91 8.75 -27.24
N VAL A 115 -2.94 8.10 -26.60
CA VAL A 115 -3.13 6.78 -25.98
C VAL A 115 -3.83 6.93 -24.63
N THR A 116 -5.08 6.47 -24.53
CA THR A 116 -5.92 6.61 -23.32
C THR A 116 -5.96 5.37 -22.43
N HIS A 117 -5.86 4.18 -23.03
CA HIS A 117 -5.73 2.91 -22.33
C HIS A 117 -4.24 2.54 -22.25
N LEU A 118 -3.61 2.79 -21.10
CA LEU A 118 -2.17 2.60 -20.91
C LEU A 118 -1.85 1.17 -20.50
N ALA A 119 -2.05 0.81 -19.23
CA ALA A 119 -1.79 -0.54 -18.73
C ALA A 119 -2.42 -0.75 -17.34
N GLY A 120 -3.25 -1.78 -17.15
CA GLY A 120 -3.79 -2.12 -15.83
C GLY A 120 -2.98 -3.23 -15.17
N LEU A 121 -2.85 -3.19 -13.83
CA LEU A 121 -2.26 -4.27 -13.04
C LEU A 121 -3.10 -4.55 -11.79
N LEU A 122 -3.41 -5.81 -11.58
CA LEU A 122 -3.75 -6.39 -10.28
C LEU A 122 -2.80 -7.56 -10.04
N LEU A 123 -1.78 -7.35 -9.23
CA LEU A 123 -0.91 -8.40 -8.72
C LEU A 123 -1.14 -8.53 -7.21
N GLN A 124 -1.57 -9.71 -6.79
CA GLN A 124 -1.76 -10.03 -5.37
C GLN A 124 -0.89 -11.21 -5.01
N MET A 125 -0.07 -11.05 -3.99
CA MET A 125 0.86 -12.07 -3.54
C MET A 125 0.76 -12.25 -2.04
N GLU A 126 1.06 -13.45 -1.58
CA GLU A 126 1.27 -13.78 -0.18
C GLU A 126 2.59 -14.50 0.00
N GLY A 127 3.19 -14.42 1.18
CA GLY A 127 4.40 -15.15 1.46
C GLY A 127 4.89 -15.02 2.88
N SER A 128 6.11 -15.49 3.09
CA SER A 128 6.85 -15.34 4.33
C SER A 128 8.34 -15.50 4.10
N SER A 129 9.10 -14.75 4.89
CA SER A 129 10.55 -14.78 5.00
C SER A 129 11.31 -14.58 3.69
N VAL A 130 12.63 -14.60 3.75
CA VAL A 130 13.51 -14.41 2.59
C VAL A 130 14.32 -15.68 2.31
N GLY A 131 15.07 -15.70 1.22
CA GLY A 131 15.86 -16.86 0.80
C GLY A 131 16.87 -17.38 1.84
N TRP A 132 17.39 -16.53 2.71
CA TRP A 132 18.26 -16.86 3.86
C TRP A 132 17.51 -16.95 5.19
N GLY A 133 16.19 -16.77 5.20
CA GLY A 133 15.38 -17.01 6.38
C GLY A 133 15.36 -18.49 6.76
N GLY A 134 15.40 -18.77 8.07
CA GLY A 134 15.39 -20.12 8.63
C GLY A 134 14.00 -20.72 8.87
N GLY A 135 12.93 -19.92 8.74
CA GLY A 135 11.55 -20.37 8.92
C GLY A 135 10.90 -20.95 7.65
N ALA A 136 9.61 -21.29 7.76
CA ALA A 136 8.80 -21.64 6.58
C ALA A 136 8.75 -20.42 5.64
N ARG A 137 9.23 -20.59 4.40
CA ARG A 137 9.44 -19.49 3.45
C ARG A 137 8.78 -19.78 2.12
N TYR A 138 8.06 -18.80 1.60
CA TYR A 138 7.40 -18.91 0.31
C TYR A 138 7.05 -17.51 -0.23
N LEU A 139 6.80 -17.46 -1.53
CA LEU A 139 6.08 -16.37 -2.18
C LEU A 139 5.14 -17.02 -3.19
N GLN A 140 3.85 -16.77 -3.05
CA GLN A 140 2.80 -17.29 -3.91
C GLN A 140 2.07 -16.13 -4.57
N ILE A 141 1.91 -16.22 -5.90
CA ILE A 141 1.01 -15.32 -6.62
C ILE A 141 -0.42 -15.85 -6.42
N LYS A 142 -1.27 -15.06 -5.77
CA LYS A 142 -2.70 -15.35 -5.60
C LYS A 142 -3.45 -15.00 -6.87
N ARG A 143 -3.21 -13.80 -7.41
CA ARG A 143 -3.83 -13.29 -8.63
C ARG A 143 -2.84 -12.45 -9.42
N ILE A 144 -2.93 -12.54 -10.73
CA ILE A 144 -2.21 -11.65 -11.66
C ILE A 144 -3.11 -11.37 -12.86
N SER A 145 -3.50 -10.11 -13.03
CA SER A 145 -4.23 -9.64 -14.20
C SER A 145 -3.56 -8.37 -14.73
N GLN A 146 -3.23 -8.41 -16.02
CA GLN A 146 -2.57 -7.33 -16.74
C GLN A 146 -3.42 -6.99 -17.95
N THR A 147 -3.85 -5.74 -18.08
CA THR A 147 -4.71 -5.31 -19.19
C THR A 147 -4.01 -4.29 -20.07
N TYR A 148 -4.29 -4.36 -21.38
CA TYR A 148 -3.72 -3.55 -22.46
C TYR A 148 -2.23 -3.74 -22.73
N ARG A 149 -1.39 -3.65 -21.69
CA ARG A 149 0.06 -3.77 -21.78
C ARG A 149 0.59 -4.48 -20.56
N GLU A 150 1.70 -5.18 -20.76
CA GLU A 150 2.41 -5.87 -19.69
C GLU A 150 3.02 -4.82 -18.75
N THR A 151 3.00 -5.12 -17.46
CA THR A 151 3.37 -4.19 -16.38
C THR A 151 4.27 -4.81 -15.34
N VAL A 152 4.32 -6.14 -15.21
CA VAL A 152 5.19 -6.87 -14.27
C VAL A 152 5.80 -8.12 -14.88
N ARG A 153 7.06 -8.39 -14.50
CA ARG A 153 7.89 -9.55 -14.90
C ARG A 153 8.73 -10.03 -13.72
N LYS A 154 9.29 -11.25 -13.84
CA LYS A 154 10.31 -11.80 -12.93
C LYS A 154 10.00 -11.68 -11.42
N ILE A 155 8.75 -11.90 -11.05
CA ILE A 155 8.35 -12.06 -9.65
C ILE A 155 9.08 -13.29 -9.08
N GLY A 156 9.77 -13.10 -7.96
CA GLY A 156 10.51 -14.17 -7.31
C GLY A 156 10.64 -13.97 -5.81
N HIS A 157 10.51 -15.07 -5.06
CA HIS A 157 10.80 -15.12 -3.62
C HIS A 157 12.25 -14.71 -3.34
N ARG A 158 13.16 -15.15 -4.22
CA ARG A 158 14.52 -14.64 -4.33
C ARG A 158 14.61 -13.83 -5.61
N MET A 159 14.78 -12.51 -5.47
CA MET A 159 14.81 -11.61 -6.63
C MET A 159 15.94 -11.98 -7.59
N SER A 160 15.65 -12.10 -8.89
CA SER A 160 16.68 -12.29 -9.91
C SER A 160 17.55 -11.04 -10.04
N CYS A 161 18.88 -11.22 -10.00
CA CYS A 161 19.87 -10.15 -9.92
C CYS A 161 21.22 -10.61 -10.48
N ILE A 162 22.24 -9.75 -10.39
CA ILE A 162 23.59 -9.96 -10.91
C ILE A 162 24.56 -10.03 -9.73
N ALA A 163 25.46 -11.01 -9.72
CA ALA A 163 26.51 -11.10 -8.72
C ALA A 163 27.68 -10.17 -9.07
N ARG A 164 28.12 -9.34 -8.12
CA ARG A 164 29.35 -8.55 -8.21
C ARG A 164 30.22 -8.77 -6.96
N PRO A 165 31.55 -8.65 -7.06
CA PRO A 165 32.40 -8.55 -5.88
C PRO A 165 32.17 -7.22 -5.16
N ILE A 166 32.52 -7.18 -3.88
CA ILE A 166 32.60 -5.92 -3.13
C ILE A 166 33.97 -5.30 -3.40
N ASP A 167 35.04 -6.04 -3.11
CA ASP A 167 36.43 -5.63 -3.32
C ASP A 167 37.28 -6.69 -4.06
N GLY A 168 36.78 -7.92 -4.20
CA GLY A 168 37.48 -9.01 -4.88
C GLY A 168 38.47 -9.76 -3.99
N SER A 169 38.49 -9.48 -2.69
CA SER A 169 39.36 -10.15 -1.71
C SER A 169 38.94 -11.59 -1.41
N LYS A 170 37.70 -11.98 -1.75
CA LYS A 170 37.11 -13.27 -1.39
C LYS A 170 36.39 -13.91 -2.57
N PRO A 171 36.21 -15.24 -2.55
CA PRO A 171 35.31 -15.89 -3.49
C PRO A 171 33.90 -15.31 -3.38
N LEU A 172 33.18 -15.25 -4.51
CA LEU A 172 31.78 -14.88 -4.48
C LEU A 172 30.94 -15.97 -3.81
N TYR A 173 29.88 -15.52 -3.12
CA TYR A 173 28.94 -16.41 -2.46
C TYR A 173 28.44 -17.53 -3.39
N SER A 174 28.39 -18.76 -2.86
CA SER A 174 27.91 -19.97 -3.56
C SER A 174 28.69 -20.30 -4.85
N GLY A 175 29.93 -19.82 -4.99
CA GLY A 175 30.77 -20.11 -6.16
C GLY A 175 30.35 -19.36 -7.43
N ALA A 176 29.55 -18.30 -7.32
CA ALA A 176 29.19 -17.44 -8.44
C ALA A 176 30.42 -16.77 -9.07
N LYS A 177 30.27 -16.26 -10.28
CA LYS A 177 31.25 -15.40 -10.95
C LYS A 177 30.68 -13.99 -11.10
N SER A 178 31.56 -13.00 -11.18
CA SER A 178 31.14 -11.61 -11.40
C SER A 178 30.42 -11.50 -12.73
N GLY A 179 29.19 -10.97 -12.72
CA GLY A 179 28.33 -10.86 -13.89
C GLY A 179 27.32 -12.00 -14.03
N ASP A 180 27.41 -13.07 -13.23
CA ASP A 180 26.44 -14.16 -13.27
C ASP A 180 25.04 -13.66 -12.87
N VAL A 181 24.03 -14.15 -13.60
CA VAL A 181 22.64 -14.02 -13.19
C VAL A 181 22.38 -14.99 -12.04
N VAL A 182 22.10 -14.43 -10.88
CA VAL A 182 21.85 -15.15 -9.62
C VAL A 182 20.53 -14.70 -9.01
N THR A 183 20.22 -15.18 -7.81
CA THR A 183 19.07 -14.69 -7.04
C THR A 183 19.53 -14.15 -5.69
N SER A 184 18.92 -13.04 -5.26
CA SER A 184 19.19 -12.43 -3.96
C SER A 184 18.53 -13.28 -2.89
N SER A 185 19.32 -13.74 -1.93
CA SER A 185 18.79 -14.54 -0.82
C SER A 185 18.18 -13.69 0.29
N SER A 186 18.28 -12.37 0.22
CA SER A 186 17.82 -11.44 1.25
C SER A 186 16.56 -10.68 0.86
N HIS A 187 16.14 -10.73 -0.41
CA HIS A 187 15.02 -9.93 -0.90
C HIS A 187 14.17 -10.73 -1.88
N SER A 188 12.85 -10.55 -1.74
CA SER A 188 11.91 -10.84 -2.82
C SER A 188 11.84 -9.64 -3.75
N GLY A 189 11.36 -9.86 -4.97
CA GLY A 189 11.30 -8.78 -5.93
C GLY A 189 10.57 -9.14 -7.20
N CYS A 190 10.39 -8.12 -8.02
CA CYS A 190 9.90 -8.22 -9.38
C CYS A 190 10.50 -7.10 -10.22
N TYR A 191 10.13 -7.06 -11.50
CA TYR A 191 10.44 -5.96 -12.38
C TYR A 191 9.15 -5.33 -12.89
N LEU A 192 9.04 -4.00 -12.78
CA LEU A 192 7.86 -3.23 -13.18
C LEU A 192 8.17 -2.37 -14.40
N ARG A 193 7.21 -2.25 -15.32
CA ARG A 193 7.37 -1.46 -16.54
C ARG A 193 7.53 0.03 -16.23
N GLY A 194 8.50 0.67 -16.89
CA GLY A 194 8.73 2.11 -16.79
C GLY A 194 7.65 2.95 -17.48
N GLY A 195 7.69 4.25 -17.26
CA GLY A 195 6.69 5.21 -17.71
C GLY A 195 5.41 5.23 -16.87
N LEU A 196 5.35 4.52 -15.75
CA LEU A 196 4.10 4.21 -15.04
C LEU A 196 4.24 4.36 -13.52
N THR A 197 3.18 4.81 -12.84
CA THR A 197 3.07 4.80 -11.38
C THR A 197 2.31 3.55 -10.91
N TYR A 198 2.79 2.94 -9.82
CA TYR A 198 2.21 1.79 -9.17
C TYR A 198 1.89 2.10 -7.70
N ILE A 199 0.82 1.52 -7.19
CA ILE A 199 0.45 1.56 -5.78
C ILE A 199 0.74 0.18 -5.20
N VAL A 200 1.51 0.15 -4.12
CA VAL A 200 1.75 -1.07 -3.37
C VAL A 200 1.10 -0.99 -2.00
N MET A 201 0.39 -2.05 -1.62
CA MET A 201 -0.22 -2.20 -0.31
C MET A 201 0.36 -3.43 0.38
N MET A 202 0.82 -3.27 1.62
CA MET A 202 1.37 -4.34 2.45
C MET A 202 0.62 -4.42 3.77
N ASN A 203 0.59 -5.58 4.43
CA ASN A 203 0.04 -5.72 5.78
C ASN A 203 1.09 -5.74 6.90
N TRP A 204 2.35 -5.42 6.58
CA TRP A 204 3.43 -5.21 7.53
C TRP A 204 4.17 -3.92 7.20
N ASP A 205 4.81 -3.36 8.22
CA ASP A 205 5.60 -2.14 8.09
C ASP A 205 7.00 -2.49 7.56
N SER A 206 7.24 -2.22 6.29
CA SER A 206 8.54 -2.41 5.65
C SER A 206 8.62 -1.59 4.37
N ASP A 207 9.82 -1.14 4.04
CA ASP A 207 10.05 -0.40 2.82
C ASP A 207 9.97 -1.28 1.57
N ILE A 208 9.53 -0.65 0.48
CA ILE A 208 9.73 -1.15 -0.87
C ILE A 208 10.75 -0.26 -1.55
N HIS A 209 11.78 -0.91 -2.06
CA HIS A 209 12.84 -0.27 -2.82
C HIS A 209 12.62 -0.48 -4.31
N PHE A 210 13.04 0.49 -5.10
CA PHE A 210 13.04 0.42 -6.55
C PHE A 210 14.15 1.32 -7.11
N SER A 211 14.53 1.08 -8.35
CA SER A 211 15.46 1.96 -9.07
C SER A 211 14.87 2.40 -10.40
N ARG A 212 15.15 3.64 -10.77
CA ARG A 212 14.83 4.24 -12.07
C ARG A 212 16.02 4.22 -13.03
N GLU A 213 17.16 3.69 -12.59
CA GLU A 213 18.40 3.64 -13.35
C GLU A 213 18.41 2.47 -14.34
N ILE A 214 18.93 2.73 -15.54
CA ILE A 214 19.21 1.68 -16.53
C ILE A 214 20.46 0.88 -16.13
N GLY A 215 21.43 1.54 -15.48
CA GLY A 215 22.66 0.91 -15.00
C GLY A 215 22.44 -0.04 -13.82
N GLU A 216 23.51 -0.71 -13.42
CA GLU A 216 23.50 -1.57 -12.23
C GLU A 216 23.39 -0.73 -10.94
N VAL A 217 22.34 -0.99 -10.18
CA VAL A 217 22.12 -0.49 -8.82
C VAL A 217 22.33 -1.62 -7.81
N GLU A 218 22.88 -1.28 -6.64
CA GLU A 218 23.04 -2.25 -5.57
C GLU A 218 21.71 -2.48 -4.84
N ILE A 219 21.32 -3.75 -4.73
CA ILE A 219 20.22 -4.17 -3.85
C ILE A 219 20.75 -4.22 -2.42
N VAL A 220 21.82 -5.00 -2.22
CA VAL A 220 22.46 -5.23 -0.93
C VAL A 220 23.80 -5.95 -1.12
N ARG A 221 24.69 -5.83 -0.13
CA ARG A 221 25.98 -6.53 -0.07
C ARG A 221 26.16 -7.31 1.23
N TYR A 222 26.92 -8.39 1.17
CA TYR A 222 27.31 -9.19 2.33
C TYR A 222 28.79 -9.59 2.22
N SER A 223 29.50 -9.48 3.34
CA SER A 223 30.89 -9.94 3.47
C SER A 223 31.02 -10.79 4.73
N LYS A 224 31.58 -11.99 4.58
CA LYS A 224 31.96 -12.90 5.68
C LYS A 224 33.44 -13.24 5.54
N SER A 225 34.01 -14.04 6.45
CA SER A 225 35.41 -14.46 6.34
C SER A 225 35.66 -15.34 5.10
N THR A 226 34.66 -16.08 4.65
CA THR A 226 34.79 -17.09 3.58
C THR A 226 34.24 -16.67 2.22
N PHE A 227 33.44 -15.59 2.16
CA PHE A 227 32.86 -15.12 0.91
C PHE A 227 32.52 -13.63 0.95
N GLU A 228 32.33 -13.05 -0.22
CA GLU A 228 31.68 -11.76 -0.42
C GLU A 228 30.59 -11.87 -1.49
N ILE A 229 29.63 -10.96 -1.50
CA ILE A 229 28.73 -10.77 -2.63
C ILE A 229 28.08 -9.40 -2.55
N LYS A 230 27.95 -8.77 -3.71
CA LYS A 230 27.06 -7.64 -3.95
C LYS A 230 26.00 -8.11 -4.95
N TRP A 231 24.74 -8.07 -4.57
CA TRP A 231 23.64 -8.33 -5.49
C TRP A 231 23.23 -7.02 -6.14
N MET A 232 23.36 -6.97 -7.47
CA MET A 232 23.01 -5.80 -8.29
C MET A 232 21.78 -6.09 -9.12
N ALA A 233 20.94 -5.09 -9.35
CA ALA A 233 19.89 -5.16 -10.37
C ALA A 233 20.04 -4.01 -11.36
N LYS A 234 19.42 -4.13 -12.53
CA LYS A 234 19.40 -3.09 -13.55
C LYS A 234 18.07 -3.13 -14.30
N ALA A 235 17.75 -2.10 -15.05
CA ALA A 235 16.61 -2.17 -15.96
C ALA A 235 16.93 -3.10 -17.14
N TYR A 236 15.90 -3.76 -17.67
CA TYR A 236 16.00 -4.62 -18.85
C TYR A 236 15.00 -4.18 -19.90
N ALA A 237 15.38 -4.25 -21.17
CA ALA A 237 14.46 -3.98 -22.28
C ALA A 237 13.30 -4.98 -22.26
N ILE A 238 12.13 -4.59 -22.78
CA ILE A 238 10.89 -5.38 -22.74
C ILE A 238 11.00 -6.78 -23.35
N ASP A 239 11.93 -6.96 -24.29
CA ASP A 239 12.23 -8.19 -25.02
C ASP A 239 13.48 -8.93 -24.50
N ASP A 240 14.12 -8.43 -23.43
CA ASP A 240 15.31 -9.06 -22.87
C ASP A 240 14.96 -10.46 -22.31
N PRO A 241 15.68 -11.53 -22.72
CA PRO A 241 15.45 -12.89 -22.26
C PRO A 241 15.52 -13.05 -20.73
N PHE A 242 16.25 -12.18 -20.04
CA PHE A 242 16.31 -12.16 -18.58
C PHE A 242 14.92 -12.06 -17.94
N LEU A 243 13.98 -11.33 -18.54
CA LEU A 243 12.64 -11.12 -18.00
C LEU A 243 11.76 -12.39 -18.04
N GLY A 244 12.19 -13.41 -18.78
CA GLY A 244 11.48 -14.67 -18.91
C GLY A 244 10.11 -14.53 -19.57
N GLU A 245 9.31 -15.58 -19.44
CA GLU A 245 8.00 -15.66 -20.06
C GLU A 245 6.98 -14.71 -19.43
N ARG A 246 5.97 -14.38 -20.24
CA ARG A 246 4.81 -13.61 -19.82
C ARG A 246 4.00 -14.44 -18.83
N TYR A 247 3.55 -13.83 -17.73
CA TYR A 247 2.63 -14.49 -16.82
C TYR A 247 1.30 -14.76 -17.53
N THR A 248 0.81 -15.99 -17.43
CA THR A 248 -0.55 -16.33 -17.79
C THR A 248 -1.52 -15.57 -16.88
N GLU A 249 -2.60 -15.06 -17.46
CA GLU A 249 -3.58 -14.34 -16.67
C GLU A 249 -4.27 -15.27 -15.67
N SER A 250 -4.27 -14.89 -14.39
CA SER A 250 -4.95 -15.60 -13.32
C SER A 250 -5.81 -14.65 -12.52
N ARG A 251 -7.10 -14.59 -12.89
CA ARG A 251 -8.12 -13.77 -12.20
C ARG A 251 -8.67 -14.45 -10.95
N ASN A 252 -8.62 -15.77 -10.91
CA ASN A 252 -9.11 -16.57 -9.79
C ASN A 252 -7.98 -16.74 -8.77
N ALA A 253 -8.29 -16.56 -7.48
CA ALA A 253 -7.32 -16.87 -6.45
C ALA A 253 -7.02 -18.38 -6.47
N HIS A 254 -5.75 -18.76 -6.56
CA HIS A 254 -5.36 -20.16 -6.44
C HIS A 254 -5.61 -20.60 -5.00
N GLN A 255 -6.70 -21.32 -4.75
CA GLN A 255 -6.90 -22.07 -3.51
C GLN A 255 -7.10 -23.55 -3.84
N TYR A 256 -6.68 -24.41 -2.90
CA TYR A 256 -6.96 -25.85 -2.82
C TYR A 256 -8.41 -26.23 -3.20
N THR A 257 -9.35 -25.30 -3.04
CA THR A 257 -10.75 -25.33 -3.44
C THR A 257 -11.01 -25.55 -4.95
N ASN A 258 -10.13 -25.11 -5.85
CA ASN A 258 -10.31 -25.38 -7.29
C ASN A 258 -10.16 -26.87 -7.62
N LYS A 259 -9.38 -27.61 -6.83
CA LYS A 259 -9.25 -29.06 -6.96
C LYS A 259 -10.58 -29.75 -6.63
N GLN A 260 -11.30 -29.30 -5.58
CA GLN A 260 -12.61 -29.84 -5.23
C GLN A 260 -13.78 -29.35 -6.12
N LEU A 261 -13.70 -28.15 -6.69
CA LEU A 261 -14.76 -27.59 -7.54
C LEU A 261 -14.74 -28.11 -8.98
N PHE A 262 -13.56 -28.51 -9.49
CA PHE A 262 -13.37 -28.92 -10.87
C PHE A 262 -12.86 -30.37 -11.03
N GLU A 263 -12.65 -31.11 -9.95
CA GLU A 263 -12.58 -32.57 -10.03
C GLU A 263 -13.95 -33.10 -10.48
N SER A 264 -13.97 -33.85 -11.58
CA SER A 264 -15.14 -34.63 -11.96
C SER A 264 -15.51 -35.55 -10.81
N LYS A 265 -16.68 -35.34 -10.21
CA LYS A 265 -17.23 -36.27 -9.21
C LYS A 265 -17.48 -37.60 -9.92
N SER A 266 -16.61 -38.58 -9.68
CA SER A 266 -16.80 -39.98 -10.05
C SER A 266 -17.94 -40.60 -9.25
#